data_AF-A0A925KG95-F1
#
_entry.id   AF-A0A925KG95-F1
#
_cell.length_a   1.000
_cell.length_b   1.000
_cell.length_c   1.000
_cell.angle_alpha   90.00
_cell.angle_beta   90.00
_cell.angle_gamma   90.00
#
_symmetry.space_group_name_H-M   'P 1'
#
loop_
_entity.id
_entity.type
_entity.pdbx_description
1 polymer ?
#
loop_
_entity_poly.entity_id
_entity_poly.type
_entity_poly.pdbx_seq_one_letter_code
_entity_poly.pdbx_strand_id
1 'polypeptide(L)' 'AVAVGMAFGPAAALPLVDALATEPAMARYHWLPSVRGDLLAKLGRHDEAREAFEQAAALTRNARERALLLERARTMPAP' A
#
# COMPACT_ATOMS: atom_id res chain seq x y z
N ALA A 1 -4.92 -11.48 -3.35
CA ALA A 1 -4.31 -10.66 -2.28
C ALA A 1 -5.33 -10.22 -1.20
N VAL A 2 -6.37 -9.43 -1.52
CA VAL A 2 -7.33 -8.91 -0.51
C VAL A 2 -8.02 -10.02 0.28
N ALA A 3 -8.57 -11.03 -0.40
CA ALA A 3 -9.22 -12.17 0.26
C ALA A 3 -8.25 -12.97 1.16
N VAL A 4 -6.98 -13.08 0.78
CA VAL A 4 -5.93 -13.72 1.59
C VAL A 4 -5.60 -12.89 2.82
N GLY A 5 -5.55 -11.56 2.71
CA GLY A 5 -5.31 -10.67 3.85
C GLY A 5 -6.44 -10.68 4.88
N MET A 6 -7.68 -10.91 4.44
CA MET A 6 -8.82 -11.10 5.33
C MET A 6 -8.81 -12.49 6.01
N ALA A 7 -8.34 -13.52 5.33
CA ALA A 7 -8.37 -14.90 5.82
C ALA A 7 -7.14 -15.30 6.65
N PHE A 8 -5.94 -14.81 6.29
CA PHE A 8 -4.66 -15.27 6.82
C PHE A 8 -3.78 -14.13 7.37
N GLY A 9 -4.32 -12.92 7.41
CA GLY A 9 -3.65 -11.75 7.99
C GLY A 9 -2.62 -11.08 7.06
N PRO A 10 -2.05 -9.96 7.52
CA PRO A 10 -1.27 -9.07 6.65
C PRO A 10 0.07 -9.65 6.20
N ALA A 11 0.70 -10.47 7.04
CA ALA A 11 1.98 -11.14 6.71
C ALA A 11 1.83 -12.11 5.53
N ALA A 12 0.71 -12.84 5.45
CA ALA A 12 0.44 -13.77 4.36
C ALA A 12 0.06 -13.06 3.05
N ALA A 13 -0.55 -11.87 3.15
CA ALA A 13 -0.98 -11.12 1.98
C ALA A 13 0.14 -10.30 1.33
N LEU A 14 1.11 -9.81 2.11
CA LEU A 14 2.15 -8.91 1.62
C LEU A 14 2.98 -9.51 0.46
N PRO A 15 3.49 -10.75 0.53
CA PRO A 15 4.24 -11.36 -0.58
C PRO A 15 3.40 -11.49 -1.86
N LEU A 16 2.09 -11.72 -1.73
CA LEU A 16 1.18 -11.78 -2.88
C LEU A 16 0.96 -10.42 -3.51
N VAL A 17 0.93 -9.35 -2.71
CA VAL A 17 0.84 -7.98 -3.21
C VAL A 17 2.13 -7.57 -3.90
N ASP A 18 3.29 -7.92 -3.32
CA ASP A 18 4.60 -7.63 -3.93
C ASP A 18 4.76 -8.36 -5.27
N ALA A 19 4.33 -9.62 -5.37
CA ALA A 19 4.34 -10.36 -6.64
C ALA A 19 3.40 -9.76 -7.70
N LEU A 20 2.23 -9.24 -7.29
CA LEU A 20 1.33 -8.55 -8.21
C LEU A 20 1.87 -7.20 -8.67
N ALA A 21 2.70 -6.53 -7.87
CA ALA A 21 3.34 -5.28 -8.26
C ALA A 21 4.37 -5.46 -9.39
N THR A 22 4.94 -6.66 -9.54
CA THR A 22 5.87 -6.99 -10.64
C THR A 22 5.16 -7.32 -11.96
N GLU A 23 3.85 -7.54 -11.94
CA GLU A 23 3.06 -7.85 -13.13
C GLU A 23 2.73 -6.57 -13.93
N PRO A 24 3.19 -6.41 -15.18
CA PRO A 24 3.01 -5.17 -15.96
C PRO A 24 1.54 -4.76 -16.18
N ALA A 25 0.64 -5.74 -16.24
CA ALA A 25 -0.80 -5.53 -16.37
C ALA A 25 -1.43 -4.95 -15.09
N MET A 26 -0.80 -5.21 -13.94
CA MET A 26 -1.25 -4.78 -12.62
C MET A 26 -0.46 -3.58 -12.10
N ALA A 27 0.73 -3.29 -12.63
CA ALA A 27 1.55 -2.13 -12.27
C ALA A 27 0.84 -0.78 -12.49
N ARG A 28 -0.17 -0.71 -13.37
CA ARG A 28 -1.01 0.48 -13.58
C ARG A 28 -2.21 0.58 -12.62
N TYR A 29 -2.46 -0.44 -11.82
CA TYR A 29 -3.48 -0.40 -10.77
C TYR A 29 -2.91 0.36 -9.56
N HIS A 30 -3.19 1.67 -9.52
CA HIS A 30 -2.84 2.60 -8.44
C HIS A 30 -3.27 2.14 -7.03
N TRP A 31 -4.15 1.14 -6.93
CA TRP A 31 -4.62 0.54 -5.68
C TRP A 31 -3.58 -0.38 -5.03
N LEU A 32 -2.66 -0.98 -5.79
CA LEU A 32 -1.68 -1.95 -5.26
C LEU A 32 -0.71 -1.33 -4.25
N PRO A 33 -0.08 -0.17 -4.51
CA PRO A 33 0.77 0.48 -3.52
C PRO A 33 0.00 0.91 -2.26
N SER A 34 -1.27 1.31 -2.39
CA SER A 34 -2.10 1.63 -1.22
C SER A 34 -2.37 0.40 -0.34
N VAL A 35 -2.70 -0.74 -0.95
CA VAL A 35 -2.90 -2.00 -0.22
C VAL A 35 -1.58 -2.46 0.43
N ARG A 36 -0.45 -2.31 -0.25
CA ARG A 36 0.87 -2.59 0.32
C ARG A 36 1.13 -1.74 1.58
N GLY A 37 0.86 -0.43 1.50
CA GLY A 37 0.97 0.48 2.63
C GLY A 37 0.10 0.08 3.83
N ASP A 38 -1.13 -0.34 3.59
CA ASP A 38 -2.04 -0.84 4.63
C ASP A 38 -1.52 -2.10 5.33
N LEU A 39 -0.96 -3.05 4.57
CA LEU A 39 -0.42 -4.29 5.11
C LEU A 39 0.85 -4.02 5.94
N LEU A 40 1.74 -3.16 5.45
CA LEU A 40 2.97 -2.78 6.14
C LEU A 40 2.69 -2.03 7.44
N ALA A 41 1.72 -1.11 7.44
CA ALA A 41 1.30 -0.41 8.65
C ALA A 41 0.79 -1.38 9.72
N LYS A 42 -0.02 -2.37 9.32
CA LYS A 42 -0.51 -3.43 10.24
C LYS A 42 0.60 -4.33 10.77
N LEU A 43 1.74 -4.42 10.07
CA LEU A 43 2.92 -5.18 10.48
C LEU A 43 3.93 -4.34 11.28
N GLY A 44 3.63 -3.07 11.56
CA GLY A 44 4.55 -2.15 12.25
C GLY A 44 5.72 -1.66 11.38
N ARG A 45 5.71 -1.97 10.08
CA ARG A 45 6.75 -1.56 9.11
C ARG A 45 6.43 -0.16 8.57
N HIS A 46 6.45 0.83 9.46
CA HIS A 46 5.91 2.16 9.21
C HIS A 46 6.66 2.94 8.12
N ASP A 47 7.98 2.81 8.02
CA ASP A 47 8.75 3.52 6.99
C ASP A 47 8.41 3.02 5.59
N GLU A 48 8.34 1.69 5.41
CA GLU A 48 7.93 1.11 4.13
C GLU A 48 6.45 1.39 3.80
N ALA A 49 5.60 1.48 4.84
CA ALA A 49 4.21 1.88 4.66
C ALA A 49 4.10 3.31 4.14
N ARG A 50 4.91 4.23 4.68
CA ARG A 50 4.99 5.63 4.25
C ARG A 50 5.36 5.72 2.77
N GLU A 51 6.43 5.04 2.35
CA GLU A 51 6.87 5.00 0.96
C GLU A 51 5.78 4.47 0.02
N ALA A 52 5.09 3.40 0.43
CA ALA A 52 4.03 2.80 -0.38
C ALA A 52 2.83 3.75 -0.58
N PHE A 53 2.45 4.50 0.45
CA PHE A 53 1.39 5.51 0.34
C PHE A 53 1.81 6.71 -0.51
N GLU A 54 3.06 7.14 -0.45
CA GLU A 54 3.59 8.20 -1.32
C GLU A 54 3.62 7.78 -2.79
N GLN A 55 4.02 6.53 -3.08
CA GLN A 55 3.96 5.96 -4.42
C GLN A 55 2.52 5.88 -4.94
N ALA A 56 1.58 5.42 -4.11
CA ALA A 56 0.15 5.41 -4.45
C ALA A 56 -0.35 6.83 -4.81
N ALA A 57 0.05 7.83 -4.01
CA ALA A 57 -0.33 9.22 -4.20
C ALA A 57 0.23 9.82 -5.51
N ALA A 58 1.39 9.34 -5.98
CA ALA A 58 1.99 9.76 -7.24
C ALA A 58 1.28 9.15 -8.48
N LEU A 59 0.62 7.99 -8.33
CA LEU A 59 -0.02 7.28 -9.44
C LEU A 59 -1.49 7.68 -9.65
N THR A 60 -2.17 8.18 -8.62
CA THR A 60 -3.55 8.66 -8.78
C THR A 60 -3.61 10.05 -9.41
N ARG A 61 -4.58 10.24 -10.31
CA ARG A 61 -4.92 11.56 -10.88
C ARG A 61 -6.03 12.26 -10.09
N ASN A 62 -6.58 11.61 -9.06
CA ASN A 62 -7.63 12.17 -8.22
C ASN A 62 -7.00 12.95 -7.06
N ALA A 63 -7.21 14.27 -7.04
CA ALA A 63 -6.63 15.15 -6.02
C ALA A 63 -7.08 14.79 -4.59
N ARG A 64 -8.33 14.34 -4.41
CA ARG A 64 -8.86 13.95 -3.09
C ARG A 64 -8.22 12.65 -2.59
N GLU A 65 -8.09 11.68 -3.49
CA GLU A 65 -7.41 10.40 -3.19
C GLU A 65 -5.93 10.64 -2.88
N ARG A 66 -5.26 11.47 -3.68
CA ARG A 66 -3.87 11.88 -3.44
C ARG A 66 -3.68 12.50 -2.05
N ALA A 67 -4.56 13.42 -1.66
CA ALA A 67 -4.50 14.05 -0.34
C ALA A 67 -4.68 13.04 0.80
N LEU A 68 -5.63 12.10 0.65
CA LEU A 68 -5.85 11.02 1.61
C LEU A 68 -4.59 10.14 1.78
N LEU A 69 -3.97 9.73 0.68
CA LEU A 69 -2.79 8.86 0.70
C LEU A 69 -1.58 9.56 1.34
N LEU A 70 -1.35 10.84 1.01
CA LEU A 70 -0.29 11.64 1.64
C LEU A 70 -0.53 11.83 3.14
N GLU A 71 -1.79 12.00 3.56
CA GLU A 71 -2.12 12.12 4.98
C GLU A 71 -1.83 10.82 5.74
N ARG A 72 -2.14 9.67 5.13
CA ARG A 72 -1.79 8.37 5.69
C ARG A 72 -0.28 8.18 5.82
N ALA A 73 0.50 8.62 4.84
CA ALA A 73 1.96 8.59 4.90
C ALA A 73 2.50 9.41 6.08
N ARG A 74 1.94 10.60 6.33
CA ARG A 74 2.36 11.50 7.42
C ARG A 74 1.97 11.00 8.81
N THR A 75 0.83 10.33 8.93
CA THR A 75 0.34 9.81 10.21
C THR A 75 1.02 8.50 10.63
N MET A 76 1.89 7.92 9.78
CA MET A 76 2.75 6.80 10.17
C MET A 76 3.71 7.24 11.29
N PRO A 77 3.77 6.49 12.41
CA PRO A 77 4.69 6.80 13.51
C PRO A 77 6.14 6.95 13.01
N ALA A 78 6.86 7.92 13.58
CA ALA A 78 8.30 7.98 13.43
C ALA A 78 8.96 6.75 14.10
N PRO A 79 10.12 6.29 13.62
CA PRO A 79 10.85 5.18 14.23
C PRO A 79 11.24 5.47 15.69
#